data_AF-A0A2N2BTZ4-F1
#
_entry.id   AF-A0A2N2BTZ4-F1
#
_cell.length_a   1.000
_cell.length_b   1.000
_cell.length_c   1.000
_cell.angle_alpha   90.00
_cell.angle_beta   90.00
_cell.angle_gamma   90.00
#
_symmetry.space_group_name_H-M   'P 1'
#
loop_
_entity.id
_entity.type
_entity.pdbx_description
1 polymer ?
#
loop_
_entity_poly.entity_id
_entity_poly.type
_entity_poly.pdbx_seq_one_letter_code
_entity_poly.pdbx_strand_id
1 'polypeptide(L)'
;LAATEAVAGKRALFRAMSIADVPELGEYECNFGILPIPKYDDTQTDYYSLISTIYATCAAIPVTNLEYEQAAIILDALCQASTGTVKDSYYQIMLKQRKIQDDESEEMLDLIFDNRVYDLGNIFGWGGESGYDASSINGFMNAIAFSGTNTFSSTYDSIKSKIQSDLDDTINQFN
;
A
#
# COMPACT_ATOMS: atom_id res chain seq x y z
N LEU A 1 17.29 3.84 -3.25
CA LEU A 1 18.65 4.36 -3.49
C LEU A 1 18.70 5.89 -3.65
N ALA A 2 18.44 6.50 -4.82
CA ALA A 2 18.63 7.96 -4.98
C ALA A 2 17.77 8.83 -4.04
N ALA A 3 16.50 8.46 -3.81
CA ALA A 3 15.62 9.19 -2.89
C ALA A 3 16.00 8.98 -1.41
N THR A 4 16.37 7.75 -1.02
CA THR A 4 16.89 7.41 0.32
C THR A 4 18.12 8.25 0.65
N GLU A 5 19.08 8.27 -0.28
CA GLU A 5 20.32 9.02 -0.18
C GLU A 5 20.08 10.54 -0.13
N ALA A 6 19.07 11.04 -0.83
CA ALA A 6 18.72 12.46 -0.78
C ALA A 6 18.25 12.88 0.62
N VAL A 7 17.41 12.07 1.29
CA VAL A 7 16.99 12.34 2.67
C VAL A 7 18.15 12.19 3.64
N ALA A 8 18.87 11.05 3.58
CA ALA A 8 20.00 10.78 4.46
C ALA A 8 21.11 11.86 4.34
N GLY A 9 21.36 12.33 3.11
CA GLY A 9 22.32 13.39 2.79
C GLY A 9 21.77 14.82 3.00
N LYS A 10 20.62 15.00 3.64
CA LYS A 10 20.00 16.30 3.95
C LYS A 10 19.68 17.17 2.71
N ARG A 11 19.43 16.54 1.57
CA ARG A 11 19.00 17.19 0.31
C ARG A 11 17.48 17.17 0.13
N ALA A 12 16.77 16.39 0.93
CA ALA A 12 15.31 16.33 0.97
C ALA A 12 14.84 16.26 2.42
N LEU A 13 13.74 16.95 2.73
CA LEU A 13 13.12 16.94 4.07
C LEU A 13 12.15 15.77 4.22
N PHE A 14 11.42 15.43 3.15
CA PHE A 14 10.41 14.37 3.15
C PHE A 14 10.67 13.38 2.02
N ARG A 15 10.35 12.10 2.27
CA ARG A 15 10.27 11.04 1.27
C ARG A 15 9.05 10.18 1.59
N ALA A 16 8.15 10.04 0.62
CA ALA A 16 7.13 9.00 0.66
C ALA A 16 7.80 7.65 0.33
N MET A 17 7.56 6.64 1.16
CA MET A 17 8.15 5.31 1.01
C MET A 17 7.30 4.25 1.71
N SER A 18 7.52 2.97 1.38
CA SER A 18 6.94 1.86 2.12
C SER A 18 7.61 1.72 3.49
N ILE A 19 6.86 1.25 4.50
CA ILE A 19 7.44 0.81 5.77
C ILE A 19 8.53 -0.25 5.54
N ALA A 20 8.36 -1.11 4.54
CA ALA A 20 9.34 -2.14 4.21
C ALA A 20 10.69 -1.58 3.73
N ASP A 21 10.73 -0.33 3.27
CA ASP A 21 11.95 0.31 2.74
C ASP A 21 12.71 1.11 3.82
N VAL A 22 12.12 1.33 5.00
CA VAL A 22 12.76 2.11 6.08
C VAL A 22 14.09 1.51 6.56
N PRO A 23 14.28 0.18 6.59
CA PRO A 23 15.59 -0.42 6.84
C PRO A 23 16.76 0.14 6.01
N GLU A 24 16.49 0.60 4.78
CA GLU A 24 17.53 1.23 3.94
C GLU A 24 18.13 2.49 4.61
N LEU A 25 17.37 3.23 5.41
CA LEU A 25 17.87 4.43 6.10
C LEU A 25 18.83 4.10 7.25
N GLY A 26 18.75 2.88 7.80
CA GLY A 26 19.66 2.39 8.83
C GLY A 26 21.09 2.18 8.33
N GLU A 27 21.29 2.11 7.00
CA GLU A 27 22.63 2.04 6.38
C GLU A 27 23.35 3.39 6.35
N TYR A 28 22.64 4.48 6.68
CA TYR A 28 23.18 5.83 6.67
C TYR A 28 23.34 6.40 8.08
N GLU A 29 24.34 7.25 8.26
CA GLU A 29 24.52 8.06 9.47
C GLU A 29 23.53 9.24 9.49
N CYS A 30 22.23 8.95 9.61
CA CYS A 30 21.17 9.95 9.62
C CYS A 30 20.14 9.70 10.72
N ASN A 31 19.49 10.79 11.17
CA ASN A 31 18.33 10.73 12.05
C ASN A 31 17.09 11.00 11.20
N PHE A 32 16.04 10.21 11.40
CA PHE A 32 14.77 10.38 10.70
C PHE A 32 13.58 10.11 11.61
N GLY A 33 12.48 10.81 11.35
CA GLY A 33 11.16 10.52 11.90
C GLY A 33 10.33 9.73 10.89
N ILE A 34 9.25 9.13 11.36
CA ILE A 34 8.24 8.47 10.54
C ILE A 34 6.93 9.20 10.78
N LEU A 35 6.22 9.52 9.71
CA LEU A 35 4.90 10.14 9.76
C LEU A 35 3.96 9.34 8.86
N PRO A 36 2.66 9.27 9.19
CA PRO A 36 1.66 8.80 8.24
C PRO A 36 1.62 9.71 7.01
N ILE A 37 1.09 9.21 5.90
CA ILE A 37 0.79 10.05 4.74
C ILE A 37 -0.16 11.17 5.20
N PRO A 38 0.11 12.44 4.83
CA PRO A 38 -0.75 13.54 5.21
C PRO A 38 -2.19 13.31 4.74
N LYS A 39 -3.14 13.77 5.53
CA LYS A 39 -4.53 13.91 5.09
C LYS A 39 -4.60 14.80 3.85
N TYR A 40 -5.59 14.54 3.00
CA TYR A 40 -5.78 15.34 1.79
C TYR A 40 -6.08 16.81 2.12
N ASP A 41 -6.98 17.03 3.08
CA ASP A 41 -7.34 18.35 3.60
C ASP A 41 -7.81 18.25 5.07
N ASP A 42 -8.28 19.37 5.63
CA ASP A 42 -8.76 19.47 7.01
C ASP A 42 -10.15 18.85 7.23
N THR A 43 -10.86 18.48 6.16
CA THR A 43 -12.18 17.83 6.23
C THR A 43 -12.06 16.32 6.43
N GLN A 44 -10.92 15.73 6.08
CA GLN A 44 -10.63 14.32 6.30
C GLN A 44 -10.43 14.00 7.80
N THR A 45 -11.32 13.20 8.38
CA THR A 45 -11.30 12.87 9.82
C THR A 45 -10.19 11.90 10.19
N ASP A 46 -9.92 10.91 9.34
CA ASP A 46 -9.04 9.79 9.64
C ASP A 46 -7.81 9.78 8.72
N TYR A 47 -6.76 9.08 9.13
CA TYR A 47 -5.63 8.79 8.24
C TYR A 47 -5.97 7.60 7.36
N TYR A 48 -5.33 7.50 6.20
CA TYR A 48 -5.48 6.35 5.31
C TYR A 48 -4.11 5.93 4.80
N SER A 49 -3.67 4.74 5.21
CA SER A 49 -2.39 4.16 4.84
C SER A 49 -2.59 3.09 3.78
N LEU A 50 -2.40 3.46 2.52
CA LEU A 50 -2.63 2.56 1.40
C LEU A 50 -1.69 1.35 1.45
N ILE A 51 -2.27 0.15 1.31
CA ILE A 51 -1.50 -1.07 1.11
C ILE A 51 -1.17 -1.26 -0.38
N SER A 52 0.11 -1.45 -0.67
CA SER A 52 0.57 -1.70 -2.03
C SER A 52 0.09 -3.05 -2.54
N THR A 53 -0.54 -3.06 -3.72
CA THR A 53 -0.90 -4.28 -4.44
C THR A 53 0.30 -5.06 -4.98
N ILE A 54 1.50 -4.45 -5.00
CA ILE A 54 2.75 -5.08 -5.43
C ILE A 54 3.42 -5.82 -4.27
N TYR A 55 3.32 -5.26 -3.05
CA TYR A 55 3.97 -5.81 -1.86
C TYR A 55 3.03 -6.57 -0.92
N ALA A 56 1.73 -6.61 -1.21
CA ALA A 56 0.76 -7.41 -0.48
C ALA A 56 0.64 -8.81 -1.11
N THR A 57 1.41 -9.77 -0.59
CA THR A 57 1.27 -11.18 -0.99
C THR A 57 0.00 -11.77 -0.40
N CYS A 58 -0.78 -12.48 -1.22
CA CYS A 58 -1.93 -13.26 -0.79
C CYS A 58 -1.68 -14.76 -0.96
N ALA A 59 -2.38 -15.57 -0.18
CA ALA A 59 -2.47 -17.01 -0.37
C ALA A 59 -3.87 -17.34 -0.88
N ALA A 60 -3.95 -18.16 -1.93
CA ALA A 60 -5.22 -18.61 -2.51
C ALA A 60 -5.30 -20.13 -2.48
N ILE A 61 -6.50 -20.65 -2.20
CA ILE A 61 -6.80 -22.08 -2.28
C ILE A 61 -7.38 -22.35 -3.69
N PRO A 62 -6.75 -23.20 -4.51
CA PRO A 62 -7.28 -23.53 -5.82
C PRO A 62 -8.67 -24.16 -5.74
N VAL A 63 -9.57 -23.80 -6.64
CA VAL A 63 -10.93 -24.38 -6.74
C VAL A 63 -10.93 -25.89 -7.01
N THR A 64 -9.81 -26.43 -7.48
CA THR A 64 -9.61 -27.86 -7.72
C THR A 64 -9.15 -28.64 -6.49
N ASN A 65 -8.82 -27.97 -5.38
CA ASN A 65 -8.45 -28.64 -4.14
C ASN A 65 -9.69 -29.24 -3.49
N LEU A 66 -9.72 -30.57 -3.33
CA LEU A 66 -10.84 -31.28 -2.70
C LEU A 66 -10.80 -31.23 -1.16
N GLU A 67 -9.68 -30.80 -0.56
CA GLU A 67 -9.50 -30.65 0.90
C GLU A 67 -9.44 -29.16 1.28
N TYR A 68 -10.26 -28.33 0.63
CA TYR A 68 -10.21 -26.87 0.80
C TYR A 68 -10.53 -26.43 2.23
N GLU A 69 -11.38 -27.13 2.98
CA GLU A 69 -11.62 -26.80 4.39
C GLU A 69 -10.38 -26.99 5.27
N GLN A 70 -9.62 -28.07 5.05
CA GLN A 70 -8.39 -28.31 5.80
C GLN A 70 -7.33 -27.25 5.46
N ALA A 71 -7.18 -26.94 4.17
CA ALA A 71 -6.29 -25.87 3.73
C ALA A 71 -6.70 -24.50 4.30
N ALA A 72 -8.01 -24.20 4.37
CA ALA A 72 -8.53 -22.97 4.95
C ALA A 72 -8.22 -22.86 6.45
N ILE A 73 -8.41 -23.95 7.21
CA ILE A 73 -8.09 -23.98 8.64
C ILE A 73 -6.59 -23.74 8.88
N ILE A 74 -5.72 -24.39 8.09
CA ILE A 74 -4.27 -24.19 8.21
C ILE A 74 -3.90 -22.75 7.87
N LEU A 75 -4.46 -22.20 6.79
CA LEU A 75 -4.19 -20.82 6.38
C LEU A 75 -4.65 -19.82 7.44
N ASP A 76 -5.82 -20.02 8.04
CA ASP A 76 -6.34 -19.19 9.13
C ASP A 76 -5.43 -19.24 10.36
N ALA A 77 -4.98 -20.44 10.75
CA ALA A 77 -4.03 -20.61 11.86
C ALA A 77 -2.68 -19.89 11.60
N LEU A 78 -2.18 -19.94 10.36
CA LEU A 78 -0.97 -19.22 9.95
C LEU A 78 -1.18 -17.70 10.01
N CYS A 79 -2.32 -17.20 9.53
CA CYS A 79 -2.68 -15.79 9.59
C CYS A 79 -2.79 -15.29 11.04
N GLN A 80 -3.46 -16.05 11.91
CA GLN A 80 -3.58 -15.70 13.33
C GLN A 80 -2.23 -15.67 14.04
N ALA A 81 -1.33 -16.61 13.74
CA ALA A 81 0.03 -16.59 14.28
C ALA A 81 0.88 -15.42 13.71
N SER A 82 0.63 -15.04 12.46
CA SER A 82 1.28 -13.91 11.80
C SER A 82 0.94 -12.57 12.43
N THR A 83 -0.30 -12.39 12.92
CA THR A 83 -0.76 -11.12 13.52
C THR A 83 0.17 -10.65 14.65
N GLY A 84 0.59 -11.56 15.53
CA GLY A 84 1.52 -11.23 16.62
C GLY A 84 2.99 -11.21 16.23
N THR A 85 3.40 -11.98 15.21
CA THR A 85 4.83 -12.11 14.89
C THR A 85 5.31 -11.05 13.90
N VAL A 86 4.53 -10.76 12.85
CA VAL A 86 4.93 -9.83 11.79
C VAL A 86 4.83 -8.39 12.27
N LYS A 87 3.72 -7.99 12.93
CA LYS A 87 3.57 -6.63 13.48
C LYS A 87 4.71 -6.32 14.45
N ASP A 88 4.93 -7.19 15.43
CA ASP A 88 5.99 -7.01 16.42
C ASP A 88 7.38 -6.97 15.77
N SER A 89 7.65 -7.84 14.80
CA SER A 89 8.94 -7.82 14.09
C SER A 89 9.17 -6.50 13.35
N TYR A 90 8.15 -5.96 12.68
CA TYR A 90 8.25 -4.66 12.03
C TYR A 90 8.45 -3.54 13.06
N TYR A 91 7.66 -3.47 14.13
CA TYR A 91 7.89 -2.47 15.19
C TYR A 91 9.30 -2.55 15.74
N GLN A 92 9.77 -3.76 16.07
CA GLN A 92 11.10 -3.96 16.63
C GLN A 92 12.21 -3.59 15.66
N ILE A 93 12.12 -3.95 14.37
CA ILE A 93 13.11 -3.57 13.36
C ILE A 93 13.12 -2.05 13.18
N MET A 94 11.95 -1.45 13.03
CA MET A 94 11.79 -0.03 12.73
C MET A 94 12.24 0.85 13.90
N LEU A 95 11.91 0.46 15.14
CA LEU A 95 12.37 1.13 16.34
C LEU A 95 13.88 0.93 16.54
N LYS A 96 14.41 -0.29 16.38
CA LYS A 96 15.86 -0.57 16.58
C LYS A 96 16.76 0.12 15.57
N GLN A 97 16.29 0.33 14.33
CA GLN A 97 17.09 1.00 13.30
C GLN A 97 17.14 2.51 13.45
N ARG A 98 16.26 3.09 14.29
CA ARG A 98 16.29 4.53 14.58
C ARG A 98 17.25 4.82 15.71
N LYS A 99 18.15 5.78 15.45
CA LYS A 99 19.12 6.27 16.45
C LYS A 99 18.49 7.19 17.50
N ILE A 100 17.32 7.75 17.20
CA ILE A 100 16.49 8.52 18.13
C ILE A 100 15.14 7.81 18.20
N GLN A 101 14.82 7.29 19.38
CA GLN A 101 13.52 6.72 19.72
C GLN A 101 12.83 7.73 20.63
N ASP A 102 11.82 8.41 20.10
CA ASP A 102 10.89 9.23 20.87
C ASP A 102 9.53 8.52 20.93
N ASP A 103 8.78 8.77 21.99
CA ASP A 103 7.46 8.16 22.22
C ASP A 103 6.47 8.52 21.08
N GLU A 104 6.65 9.70 20.47
CA GLU A 104 5.81 10.19 19.35
C GLU A 104 5.88 9.28 18.12
N SER A 105 7.00 8.58 17.90
CA SER A 105 7.14 7.72 16.73
C SER A 105 6.40 6.39 16.84
N GLU A 106 6.20 5.88 18.06
CA GLU A 106 5.37 4.69 18.28
C GLU A 106 3.92 5.02 17.92
N GLU A 107 3.43 6.18 18.36
CA GLU A 107 2.10 6.68 18.00
C GLU A 107 1.94 6.82 16.47
N MET A 108 2.95 7.34 15.76
CA MET A 108 2.91 7.44 14.30
C MET A 108 2.86 6.08 13.60
N LEU A 109 3.54 5.06 14.15
CA LEU A 109 3.46 3.70 13.62
C LEU A 109 2.08 3.09 13.88
N ASP A 110 1.53 3.27 15.09
CA ASP A 110 0.16 2.85 15.41
C ASP A 110 -0.85 3.48 14.44
N LEU A 111 -0.77 4.79 14.21
CA LEU A 111 -1.58 5.50 13.21
C LEU A 111 -1.46 4.87 11.82
N ILE A 112 -0.26 4.50 11.36
CA ILE A 112 -0.09 3.88 10.04
C ILE A 112 -0.72 2.48 10.00
N PHE A 113 -0.44 1.65 11.00
CA PHE A 113 -0.88 0.26 11.02
C PHE A 113 -2.38 0.12 11.31
N ASP A 114 -2.96 0.97 12.15
CA ASP A 114 -4.38 0.86 12.49
C ASP A 114 -5.29 1.44 11.39
N ASN A 115 -4.74 2.29 10.51
CA ASN A 115 -5.47 2.91 9.40
C ASN A 115 -5.09 2.37 8.02
N ARG A 116 -4.76 1.08 7.92
CA ARG A 116 -4.47 0.45 6.62
C ARG A 116 -5.73 0.37 5.76
N VAL A 117 -5.61 0.77 4.50
CA VAL A 117 -6.70 0.69 3.52
C VAL A 117 -6.28 -0.07 2.27
N TYR A 118 -7.24 -0.80 1.69
CA TYR A 118 -7.10 -1.49 0.42
C TYR A 118 -7.96 -0.78 -0.62
N ASP A 119 -7.33 -0.32 -1.69
CA ASP A 119 -8.04 0.30 -2.82
C ASP A 119 -8.51 -0.78 -3.78
N LEU A 120 -9.83 -0.99 -3.83
CA LEU A 120 -10.45 -1.99 -4.71
C LEU A 120 -10.27 -1.65 -6.19
N GLY A 121 -10.25 -0.37 -6.56
CA GLY A 121 -9.96 0.04 -7.94
C GLY A 121 -8.53 -0.34 -8.33
N ASN A 122 -7.59 -0.24 -7.41
CA ASN A 122 -6.22 -0.69 -7.61
C ASN A 122 -6.05 -2.21 -7.63
N ILE A 123 -6.84 -2.94 -6.84
CA ILE A 123 -6.81 -4.41 -6.78
C ILE A 123 -7.43 -5.03 -8.04
N PHE A 124 -8.60 -4.55 -8.47
CA PHE A 124 -9.33 -5.11 -9.60
C PHE A 124 -8.93 -4.50 -10.94
N GLY A 125 -8.24 -3.35 -10.95
CA GLY A 125 -7.80 -2.69 -12.19
C GLY A 125 -8.97 -2.25 -13.07
N TRP A 126 -10.08 -1.80 -12.46
CA TRP A 126 -11.29 -1.40 -13.17
C TRP A 126 -11.00 -0.40 -14.29
N GLY A 127 -11.76 -0.49 -15.38
CA GLY A 127 -11.57 0.32 -16.58
C GLY A 127 -10.55 -0.25 -17.58
N GLY A 128 -9.72 -1.21 -17.18
CA GLY A 128 -8.77 -1.89 -18.06
C GLY A 128 -9.23 -3.28 -18.53
N GLU A 129 -8.44 -3.88 -19.41
CA GLU A 129 -8.62 -5.27 -19.87
C GLU A 129 -7.90 -6.28 -18.96
N SER A 130 -7.00 -5.82 -18.09
CA SER A 130 -6.26 -6.65 -17.12
C SER A 130 -5.78 -5.81 -15.93
N GLY A 131 -5.35 -6.45 -14.84
CA GLY A 131 -4.90 -5.79 -13.60
C GLY A 131 -3.69 -4.84 -13.71
N TYR A 132 -3.02 -4.80 -14.87
CA TYR A 132 -1.88 -3.91 -15.16
C TYR A 132 -2.03 -3.15 -16.49
N ASP A 133 -3.26 -3.01 -17.00
CA ASP A 133 -3.52 -2.23 -18.21
C ASP A 133 -3.09 -0.77 -17.99
N ALA A 134 -2.35 -0.18 -18.92
CA ALA A 134 -1.96 1.23 -18.84
C ALA A 134 -3.17 2.19 -18.89
N SER A 135 -4.34 1.70 -19.30
CA SER A 135 -5.58 2.46 -19.42
C SER A 135 -6.55 2.23 -18.25
N SER A 136 -6.25 1.32 -17.31
CA SER A 136 -7.09 1.12 -16.12
C SER A 136 -6.94 2.27 -15.12
N ILE A 137 -7.85 2.32 -14.14
CA ILE A 137 -7.82 3.31 -13.06
C ILE A 137 -6.48 3.33 -12.29
N ASN A 138 -5.78 2.19 -12.17
CA ASN A 138 -4.47 2.12 -11.52
C ASN A 138 -3.28 2.35 -12.47
N GLY A 139 -3.45 2.11 -13.77
CA GLY A 139 -2.37 2.22 -14.76
C GLY A 139 -2.21 3.62 -15.34
N PHE A 140 -3.30 4.36 -15.57
CA PHE A 140 -3.21 5.56 -16.40
C PHE A 140 -2.44 6.71 -15.73
N MET A 141 -2.44 6.78 -14.39
CA MET A 141 -1.64 7.77 -13.67
C MET A 141 -0.13 7.53 -13.85
N ASN A 142 0.29 6.26 -13.92
CA ASN A 142 1.68 5.91 -14.26
C ASN A 142 1.98 6.31 -15.71
N ALA A 143 1.07 6.06 -16.65
CA ALA A 143 1.24 6.48 -18.04
C ALA A 143 1.39 8.00 -18.20
N ILE A 144 0.63 8.79 -17.43
CA ILE A 144 0.77 10.25 -17.36
C ILE A 144 2.15 10.64 -16.82
N ALA A 145 2.60 10.01 -15.74
CA ALA A 145 3.89 10.31 -15.12
C ALA A 145 5.07 10.01 -16.08
N PHE A 146 5.05 8.88 -16.78
CA PHE A 146 6.10 8.50 -17.73
C PHE A 146 6.06 9.33 -19.02
N SER A 147 4.87 9.68 -19.52
CA SER A 147 4.74 10.49 -20.74
C SER A 147 5.02 11.97 -20.50
N GLY A 148 4.94 12.44 -19.25
CA GLY A 148 5.05 13.86 -18.90
C GLY A 148 3.91 14.72 -19.42
N THR A 149 2.84 14.12 -19.95
CA THR A 149 1.70 14.82 -20.55
C THR A 149 0.46 14.61 -19.70
N ASN A 150 -0.16 15.70 -19.25
CA ASN A 150 -1.38 15.61 -18.45
C ASN A 150 -2.59 15.26 -19.33
N THR A 151 -2.94 13.97 -19.37
CA THR A 151 -4.10 13.43 -20.08
C THR A 151 -5.20 12.95 -19.13
N PHE A 152 -5.17 13.38 -17.85
CA PHE A 152 -6.08 12.88 -16.81
C PHE A 152 -7.55 12.90 -17.24
N SER A 153 -8.08 14.08 -17.57
CA SER A 153 -9.51 14.23 -17.89
C SER A 153 -9.92 13.40 -19.10
N SER A 154 -9.13 13.44 -20.18
CA SER A 154 -9.45 12.70 -21.41
C SER A 154 -9.41 11.19 -21.21
N THR A 155 -8.44 10.68 -20.44
CA THR A 155 -8.34 9.24 -20.18
C THR A 155 -9.40 8.78 -19.20
N TYR A 156 -9.67 9.55 -18.14
CA TYR A 156 -10.75 9.22 -17.20
C TYR A 156 -12.11 9.21 -17.89
N ASP A 157 -12.40 10.22 -18.72
CA ASP A 157 -13.67 10.30 -19.45
C ASP A 157 -13.89 9.12 -20.42
N SER A 158 -12.82 8.57 -21.01
CA SER A 158 -12.93 7.43 -21.91
C SER A 158 -13.19 6.10 -21.20
N ILE A 159 -12.76 5.95 -19.93
CA ILE A 159 -12.87 4.69 -19.18
C ILE A 159 -13.93 4.72 -18.07
N LYS A 160 -14.44 5.89 -17.65
CA LYS A 160 -15.36 6.01 -16.49
C LYS A 160 -16.58 5.10 -16.55
N SER A 161 -17.18 4.93 -17.74
CA SER A 161 -18.34 4.05 -17.90
C SER A 161 -17.97 2.57 -17.70
N LYS A 162 -16.77 2.18 -18.14
CA LYS A 162 -16.25 0.83 -17.92
C LYS A 162 -15.86 0.61 -16.47
N ILE A 163 -15.26 1.60 -15.80
CA ILE A 163 -14.99 1.55 -14.36
C ILE A 163 -16.28 1.25 -13.58
N GLN A 164 -17.37 1.97 -13.89
CA GLN A 164 -18.66 1.75 -13.23
C GLN A 164 -19.20 0.34 -13.50
N SER A 165 -19.15 -0.12 -14.76
CA SER A 165 -19.59 -1.47 -15.13
C SER A 165 -18.80 -2.55 -14.38
N ASP A 166 -17.47 -2.45 -14.36
CA ASP A 166 -16.60 -3.44 -13.71
C ASP A 166 -16.80 -3.45 -12.18
N LEU A 167 -17.07 -2.28 -11.59
CA LEU A 167 -17.43 -2.14 -10.18
C LEU A 167 -18.77 -2.83 -9.89
N ASP A 168 -19.80 -2.56 -10.69
CA ASP A 168 -21.13 -3.15 -10.52
C ASP A 168 -21.07 -4.69 -10.67
N ASP A 169 -20.32 -5.19 -11.66
CA ASP A 169 -20.10 -6.62 -11.87
C ASP A 169 -19.38 -7.27 -10.66
N THR A 170 -18.37 -6.58 -10.11
CA THR A 170 -17.68 -7.02 -8.89
C THR A 170 -18.66 -7.14 -7.73
N ILE A 171 -19.49 -6.11 -7.49
CA ILE A 171 -20.49 -6.12 -6.41
C ILE A 171 -21.49 -7.27 -6.60
N ASN A 172 -21.98 -7.47 -7.82
CA ASN A 172 -22.94 -8.53 -8.14
C ASN A 172 -22.37 -9.94 -7.94
N GLN A 173 -21.05 -10.12 -8.05
CA GLN A 173 -20.42 -11.42 -7.79
C GLN A 173 -20.42 -11.82 -6.31
N PHE A 174 -20.48 -10.84 -5.39
CA PHE A 174 -20.41 -11.06 -3.95
C PHE A 174 -21.75 -10.86 -3.21
N ASN A 175 -22.82 -10.50 -3.92
CA ASN A 175 -24.20 -10.44 -3.43
C ASN A 175 -24.96 -11.73 -3.71
#